data_AF-A0A1J4K7U6-F1
#
_entry.id   AF-A0A1J4K7U6-F1
#
_cell.length_a   1.000
_cell.length_b   1.000
_cell.length_c   1.000
_cell.angle_alpha   90.00
_cell.angle_beta   90.00
_cell.angle_gamma   90.00
#
_symmetry.space_group_name_H-M   'P 1'
#
loop_
_entity.id
_entity.type
_entity.pdbx_description
1 polymer ?
#
loop_
_entity_poly.entity_id
_entity_poly.type
_entity_poly.pdbx_seq_one_letter_code
_entity_poly.pdbx_strand_id
1 'polypeptide(L)'
;MNDEIRKAAIKVMDLIIAHPIANDFIEPIKENDGMPDYFEIVKNPQDLSTIKTRLSDSKYSNVQQWIDDVELVWSNAEQYYGAQNHNASIAAECRRLFTKYKRSVDALSMGTWCGEVYRLRSKLYDLMGQPPARVKQYASSLGAAHTMKQNMPRFTEREFQSFIAASEMLTGEEDQKEMLKIIDEMQPEIDPGTAEIHLDLTKLSLPTLYALRDYMRTTLEKRGSKYPE
;
A
#
# COMPACT_ATOMS: atom_id res chain seq x y z
N MET A 1 4.00 2.48 -17.92
CA MET A 1 4.56 2.22 -16.57
C MET A 1 5.57 3.32 -16.25
N ASN A 2 5.69 3.76 -14.99
CA ASN A 2 6.68 4.78 -14.59
C ASN A 2 8.13 4.28 -14.84
N ASP A 3 9.02 5.17 -15.27
CA ASP A 3 10.42 4.87 -15.61
C ASP A 3 11.24 4.26 -14.47
N GLU A 4 11.08 4.73 -13.23
CA GLU A 4 11.77 4.19 -12.07
C GLU A 4 11.24 2.80 -11.70
N ILE A 5 9.92 2.59 -11.78
CA ILE A 5 9.29 1.28 -11.63
C ILE A 5 9.81 0.32 -12.71
N ARG A 6 9.93 0.79 -13.97
CA ARG A 6 10.48 0.00 -15.08
C ARG A 6 11.91 -0.43 -14.81
N LYS A 7 12.79 0.50 -14.41
CA LYS A 7 14.20 0.19 -14.07
C LYS A 7 14.29 -0.82 -12.92
N ALA A 8 13.45 -0.67 -11.90
CA ALA A 8 13.40 -1.61 -10.78
C ALA A 8 12.90 -3.00 -11.23
N ALA A 9 11.87 -3.05 -12.08
CA ALA A 9 11.37 -4.30 -12.66
C ALA A 9 12.44 -5.02 -13.50
N ILE A 10 13.22 -4.28 -14.31
CA ILE A 10 14.35 -4.86 -15.07
C ILE A 10 15.39 -5.48 -14.13
N LYS A 11 15.74 -4.82 -13.03
CA LYS A 11 16.65 -5.41 -12.01
C LYS A 11 16.08 -6.68 -11.40
N VAL A 12 14.76 -6.73 -11.16
CA VAL A 12 14.09 -7.96 -10.69
C VAL A 12 14.19 -9.08 -11.72
N MET A 13 14.02 -8.76 -13.01
CA MET A 13 14.21 -9.73 -14.09
C MET A 13 15.64 -10.24 -14.17
N ASP A 14 16.64 -9.37 -14.01
CA ASP A 14 18.05 -9.77 -13.97
C ASP A 14 18.32 -10.77 -12.84
N LEU A 15 17.75 -10.52 -11.65
CA LEU A 15 17.91 -11.38 -10.49
C LEU A 15 17.29 -12.77 -10.68
N ILE A 16 16.09 -12.86 -11.24
CA ILE A 16 15.43 -14.15 -11.46
C ILE A 16 16.09 -14.94 -12.60
N ILE A 17 16.46 -14.28 -13.70
CA ILE A 17 17.13 -14.92 -14.85
C ILE A 17 18.52 -15.43 -14.46
N ALA A 18 19.24 -14.73 -13.59
CA ALA A 18 20.55 -15.19 -13.10
C ALA A 18 20.46 -16.40 -12.16
N HIS A 19 19.27 -16.73 -11.63
CA HIS A 19 19.12 -17.84 -10.69
C HIS A 19 19.13 -19.19 -11.44
N PRO A 20 19.97 -20.17 -11.05
CA PRO A 20 20.14 -21.41 -11.81
C PRO A 20 18.84 -22.22 -12.04
N ILE A 21 17.92 -22.17 -11.07
CA ILE A 21 16.65 -22.90 -11.16
C ILE A 21 15.69 -22.33 -12.22
N ALA A 22 15.92 -21.09 -12.68
CA ALA A 22 15.04 -20.45 -13.67
C ALA A 22 15.37 -20.86 -15.10
N ASN A 23 16.44 -21.64 -15.32
CA ASN A 23 17.01 -21.94 -16.63
C ASN A 23 15.98 -22.39 -17.67
N ASP A 24 15.07 -23.29 -17.29
CA ASP A 24 14.07 -23.88 -18.19
C ASP A 24 12.95 -22.89 -18.58
N PHE A 25 12.91 -21.71 -17.98
CA PHE A 25 11.89 -20.68 -18.22
C PHE A 25 12.48 -19.41 -18.87
N ILE A 26 13.78 -19.39 -19.17
CA ILE A 26 14.45 -18.21 -19.72
C ILE A 26 14.04 -17.98 -21.16
N GLU A 27 14.11 -19.01 -22.00
CA GLU A 27 13.86 -18.91 -23.43
C GLU A 27 12.48 -19.45 -23.82
N PRO A 28 11.90 -18.98 -24.94
CA PRO A 28 10.64 -19.51 -25.45
C PRO A 28 10.76 -21.00 -25.80
N ILE A 29 9.78 -21.80 -25.36
CA ILE A 29 9.61 -23.19 -25.79
C ILE A 29 9.30 -23.22 -27.30
N LYS A 30 9.93 -24.15 -28.01
CA LYS A 30 9.78 -24.39 -29.46
C LYS A 30 9.16 -25.77 -29.71
N GLU A 31 8.59 -25.96 -30.90
CA GLU A 31 7.95 -27.23 -31.29
C GLU A 31 8.89 -28.45 -31.20
N ASN A 32 10.20 -28.24 -31.34
CA ASN A 32 11.21 -29.29 -31.35
C ASN A 32 11.84 -29.58 -29.97
N ASP A 33 11.35 -28.96 -28.90
CA ASP A 33 11.92 -29.10 -27.55
C ASP A 33 11.47 -30.39 -26.83
N GLY A 34 10.87 -31.33 -27.55
CA GLY A 34 10.43 -32.62 -26.99
C GLY A 34 9.12 -32.53 -26.20
N MET A 35 8.32 -31.49 -26.43
CA MET A 35 7.03 -31.24 -25.77
C MET A 35 5.87 -31.24 -26.80
N PRO A 36 5.52 -32.40 -27.36
CA PRO A 36 4.71 -32.51 -28.58
C PRO A 36 3.29 -31.92 -28.47
N ASP A 37 2.73 -31.85 -27.26
CA ASP A 37 1.39 -31.36 -26.95
C ASP A 37 1.39 -29.99 -26.22
N TYR A 38 2.55 -29.33 -26.11
CA TYR A 38 2.69 -28.11 -25.32
C TYR A 38 1.76 -26.99 -25.80
N PHE A 39 1.76 -26.69 -27.10
CA PHE A 39 0.91 -25.63 -27.68
C PHE A 39 -0.57 -26.04 -27.79
N GLU A 40 -0.88 -27.33 -27.62
CA GLU A 40 -2.27 -27.81 -27.50
C GLU A 40 -2.82 -27.54 -26.09
N ILE A 41 -1.98 -27.63 -25.06
CA ILE A 41 -2.36 -27.43 -23.66
C ILE A 41 -2.23 -25.95 -23.26
N VAL A 42 -1.08 -25.33 -23.54
CA VAL A 42 -0.73 -23.96 -23.19
C VAL A 42 -1.11 -23.02 -24.34
N LYS A 43 -2.09 -22.15 -24.10
CA LYS A 43 -2.65 -21.26 -25.14
C LYS A 43 -1.90 -19.95 -25.31
N ASN A 44 -1.27 -19.47 -24.24
CA ASN A 44 -0.50 -18.23 -24.25
C ASN A 44 0.91 -18.52 -23.70
N PRO A 45 1.81 -19.12 -24.51
CA PRO A 45 3.19 -19.37 -24.11
C PRO A 45 3.90 -18.08 -23.69
N GLN A 46 4.69 -18.16 -22.63
CA GLN A 46 5.44 -17.02 -22.11
C GLN A 46 6.76 -17.49 -21.50
N ASP A 47 7.80 -16.66 -21.63
CA ASP A 47 9.15 -16.87 -21.13
C ASP A 47 9.78 -15.57 -20.60
N LEU A 48 10.85 -15.70 -19.80
CA LEU A 48 11.47 -14.57 -19.10
C LEU A 48 12.27 -13.63 -20.03
N SER A 49 12.91 -14.14 -21.09
CA SER A 49 13.70 -13.33 -22.03
C SER A 49 12.79 -12.39 -22.83
N THR A 50 11.64 -12.90 -23.27
CA THR A 50 10.60 -12.12 -23.94
C THR A 50 10.01 -11.06 -23.02
N ILE A 51 9.70 -11.39 -21.75
CA ILE A 51 9.20 -10.42 -20.76
C ILE A 51 10.22 -9.30 -20.53
N LYS A 52 11.49 -9.66 -20.34
CA LYS A 52 12.57 -8.68 -20.13
C LYS A 52 12.73 -7.75 -21.32
N THR A 53 12.61 -8.28 -22.54
CA THR A 53 12.64 -7.49 -23.77
C THR A 53 11.46 -6.51 -23.82
N ARG A 54 10.22 -6.98 -23.55
CA ARG A 54 9.03 -6.11 -23.48
C ARG A 54 9.16 -5.01 -22.44
N LEU A 55 9.74 -5.31 -21.28
CA LEU A 55 10.06 -4.31 -20.25
C LEU A 55 11.04 -3.26 -20.78
N SER A 56 12.11 -3.69 -21.43
CA SER A 56 13.16 -2.80 -21.99
C SER A 56 12.59 -1.88 -23.08
N ASP A 57 11.70 -2.42 -23.91
CA ASP A 57 11.03 -1.70 -24.99
C ASP A 57 9.81 -0.89 -24.53
N SER A 58 9.60 -0.78 -23.21
CA SER A 58 8.50 -0.01 -22.60
C SER A 58 7.11 -0.42 -23.08
N LYS A 59 6.90 -1.72 -23.35
CA LYS A 59 5.62 -2.27 -23.85
C LYS A 59 4.54 -2.44 -22.79
N TYR A 60 4.89 -2.35 -21.52
CA TYR A 60 3.92 -2.46 -20.42
C TYR A 60 3.36 -1.09 -19.98
N SER A 61 2.04 -0.97 -20.04
CA SER A 61 1.32 0.24 -19.64
C SER A 61 1.33 0.44 -18.13
N ASN A 62 1.32 -0.64 -17.34
CA ASN A 62 1.40 -0.60 -15.88
C ASN A 62 2.21 -1.80 -15.33
N VAL A 63 2.53 -1.76 -14.03
CA VAL A 63 3.33 -2.80 -13.35
C VAL A 63 2.60 -4.15 -13.28
N GLN A 64 1.26 -4.13 -13.22
CA GLN A 64 0.46 -5.34 -13.08
C GLN A 64 0.57 -6.22 -14.33
N GLN A 65 0.53 -5.63 -15.53
CA GLN A 65 0.70 -6.37 -16.78
C GLN A 65 2.04 -7.15 -16.84
N TRP A 66 3.12 -6.57 -16.31
CA TRP A 66 4.40 -7.27 -16.20
C TRP A 66 4.32 -8.43 -15.20
N ILE A 67 3.70 -8.20 -14.03
CA ILE A 67 3.53 -9.23 -13.00
C ILE A 67 2.69 -10.39 -13.55
N ASP A 68 1.62 -10.10 -14.27
CA ASP A 68 0.71 -11.09 -14.85
C ASP A 68 1.44 -11.96 -15.89
N ASP A 69 2.28 -11.36 -16.75
CA ASP A 69 3.08 -12.11 -17.72
C ASP A 69 4.09 -13.03 -17.03
N VAL A 70 4.76 -12.57 -15.96
CA VAL A 70 5.67 -13.42 -15.19
C VAL A 70 4.91 -14.57 -14.51
N GLU A 71 3.74 -14.28 -13.94
CA GLU A 71 2.88 -15.29 -13.31
C GLU A 71 2.36 -16.34 -14.31
N LEU A 72 2.12 -15.91 -15.55
CA LEU A 72 1.71 -16.79 -16.63
C LEU A 72 2.80 -17.82 -16.99
N VAL A 73 4.09 -17.47 -16.91
CA VAL A 73 5.20 -18.42 -17.09
C VAL A 73 5.05 -19.60 -16.12
N TRP A 74 4.83 -19.31 -14.84
CA TRP A 74 4.71 -20.33 -13.80
C TRP A 74 3.42 -21.14 -13.95
N SER A 75 2.32 -20.45 -14.21
CA SER A 75 1.00 -21.07 -14.37
C SER A 75 0.96 -22.02 -15.57
N ASN A 76 1.58 -21.64 -16.70
CA ASN A 76 1.71 -22.50 -17.87
C ASN A 76 2.52 -23.77 -17.56
N ALA A 77 3.63 -23.63 -16.82
CA ALA A 77 4.43 -24.77 -16.41
C ALA A 77 3.65 -25.72 -15.49
N GLU A 78 2.95 -25.19 -14.48
CA GLU A 78 2.11 -25.98 -13.58
C GLU A 78 0.95 -26.67 -14.31
N GLN A 79 0.34 -25.99 -15.29
CA GLN A 79 -0.72 -26.54 -16.12
C GLN A 79 -0.21 -27.68 -17.00
N TYR A 80 0.94 -27.51 -17.64
CA TYR A 80 1.49 -28.50 -18.56
C TYR A 80 2.04 -29.73 -17.82
N TYR A 81 2.85 -29.53 -16.79
CA TYR A 81 3.53 -30.63 -16.11
C TYR A 81 2.68 -31.31 -15.02
N GLY A 82 1.70 -30.60 -14.45
CA GLY A 82 0.87 -31.07 -13.34
C GLY A 82 1.58 -30.97 -11.98
N ALA A 83 0.78 -30.86 -10.91
CA ALA A 83 1.24 -30.50 -9.56
C ALA A 83 2.26 -31.47 -8.90
N GLN A 84 2.36 -32.71 -9.37
CA GLN A 84 3.27 -33.72 -8.81
C GLN A 84 4.61 -33.81 -9.56
N ASN A 85 4.80 -33.00 -10.59
CA ASN A 85 6.02 -33.01 -11.40
C ASN A 85 7.10 -32.11 -10.78
N HIS A 86 8.37 -32.53 -10.89
CA HIS A 86 9.50 -31.75 -10.42
C HIS A 86 9.56 -30.36 -11.07
N ASN A 87 9.24 -30.25 -12.37
CA ASN A 87 9.27 -28.98 -13.09
C ASN A 87 8.19 -28.00 -12.59
N ALA A 88 7.02 -28.49 -12.18
CA ALA A 88 6.02 -27.68 -11.49
C ALA A 88 6.53 -27.19 -10.12
N SER A 89 7.30 -28.01 -9.41
CA SER A 89 7.94 -27.60 -8.14
C SER A 89 9.01 -26.52 -8.35
N ILE A 90 9.79 -26.61 -9.43
CA ILE A 90 10.76 -25.58 -9.81
C ILE A 90 10.04 -24.27 -10.15
N ALA A 91 8.93 -24.33 -10.92
CA ALA A 91 8.12 -23.15 -11.25
C ALA A 91 7.57 -22.47 -9.98
N ALA A 92 7.06 -23.25 -9.02
CA ALA A 92 6.59 -22.74 -7.74
C ALA A 92 7.71 -22.04 -6.93
N GLU A 93 8.93 -22.59 -6.95
CA GLU A 93 10.08 -21.97 -6.29
C GLU A 93 10.53 -20.69 -7.01
N CYS A 94 10.49 -20.65 -8.34
CA CYS A 94 10.70 -19.42 -9.12
C CYS A 94 9.68 -18.34 -8.78
N ARG A 95 8.39 -18.69 -8.70
CA ARG A 95 7.31 -17.79 -8.25
C ARG A 95 7.60 -17.22 -6.86
N ARG A 96 8.08 -18.05 -5.93
CA ARG A 96 8.46 -17.62 -4.58
C ARG A 96 9.62 -16.62 -4.59
N LEU A 97 10.67 -16.88 -5.38
CA LEU A 97 11.81 -15.97 -5.54
C LEU A 97 11.39 -14.64 -6.19
N PHE A 98 10.59 -14.69 -7.26
CA PHE A 98 10.04 -13.51 -7.90
C PHE A 98 9.24 -12.64 -6.91
N THR A 99 8.36 -13.26 -6.13
CA THR A 99 7.59 -12.59 -5.06
C THR A 99 8.49 -11.90 -4.03
N LYS A 100 9.66 -12.48 -3.73
CA LYS A 100 10.65 -11.86 -2.85
C LYS A 100 11.32 -10.65 -3.50
N TYR A 101 11.76 -10.77 -4.76
CA TYR A 101 12.50 -9.72 -5.45
C TYR A 101 11.62 -8.51 -5.80
N LYS A 102 10.37 -8.76 -6.22
CA LYS A 102 9.43 -7.71 -6.61
C LYS A 102 9.02 -6.77 -5.48
N ARG A 103 9.27 -7.12 -4.21
CA ARG A 103 9.01 -6.24 -3.05
C ARG A 103 9.65 -4.87 -3.18
N SER A 104 10.82 -4.82 -3.82
CA SER A 104 11.52 -3.56 -4.11
C SER A 104 10.76 -2.66 -5.09
N VAL A 105 10.00 -3.25 -6.02
CA VAL A 105 9.14 -2.57 -6.99
C VAL A 105 7.82 -2.19 -6.33
N ASP A 106 7.24 -3.10 -5.55
CA ASP A 106 6.02 -2.88 -4.77
C ASP A 106 6.18 -1.62 -3.91
N ALA A 107 7.30 -1.44 -3.22
CA ALA A 107 7.59 -0.27 -2.39
C ALA A 107 7.68 1.08 -3.13
N LEU A 108 7.71 1.10 -4.47
CA LEU A 108 7.76 2.32 -5.29
C LEU A 108 6.37 2.83 -5.68
N SER A 109 5.31 2.08 -5.36
CA SER A 109 3.93 2.55 -5.49
C SER A 109 3.50 3.27 -4.22
N MET A 110 2.86 4.44 -4.34
CA MET A 110 2.29 5.17 -3.19
C MET A 110 1.33 4.28 -2.38
N GLY A 111 0.45 3.52 -3.03
CA GLY A 111 -0.50 2.66 -2.33
C GLY A 111 0.19 1.56 -1.52
N THR A 112 1.22 0.94 -2.08
CA THR A 112 1.95 -0.14 -1.42
C THR A 112 2.93 0.39 -0.37
N TRP A 113 3.56 1.54 -0.61
CA TRP A 113 4.34 2.26 0.39
C TRP A 113 3.49 2.63 1.59
N CYS A 114 2.30 3.22 1.38
CA CYS A 114 1.34 3.48 2.45
C CYS A 114 0.96 2.20 3.21
N GLY A 115 0.75 1.08 2.49
CA GLY A 115 0.49 -0.23 3.08
C GLY A 115 1.66 -0.74 3.94
N GLU A 116 2.90 -0.62 3.47
CA GLU A 116 4.10 -1.02 4.22
C GLU A 116 4.35 -0.15 5.45
N VAL A 117 4.14 1.17 5.34
CA VAL A 117 4.18 2.10 6.46
C VAL A 117 3.12 1.71 7.50
N TYR A 118 1.90 1.43 7.06
CA TYR A 118 0.81 0.98 7.94
C TYR A 118 1.17 -0.34 8.64
N ARG A 119 1.70 -1.32 7.90
CA ARG A 119 2.13 -2.62 8.44
C ARG A 119 3.24 -2.47 9.49
N LEU A 120 4.27 -1.68 9.19
CA LEU A 120 5.36 -1.41 10.13
C LEU A 120 4.87 -0.70 11.38
N ARG A 121 3.99 0.29 11.21
CA ARG A 121 3.33 1.00 12.32
C ARG A 121 2.55 0.02 13.20
N SER A 122 1.75 -0.87 12.62
CA SER A 122 1.02 -1.90 13.36
C SER A 122 1.95 -2.80 14.16
N LYS A 123 3.01 -3.31 13.52
CA LYS A 123 3.99 -4.17 14.20
C LYS A 123 4.70 -3.46 15.34
N LEU A 124 5.01 -2.18 15.16
CA LEU A 124 5.61 -1.35 16.21
C LEU A 124 4.63 -1.17 17.38
N TYR A 125 3.35 -0.90 17.11
CA TYR A 125 2.32 -0.83 18.14
C TYR A 125 2.19 -2.13 18.93
N ASP A 126 2.18 -3.27 18.25
CA ASP A 126 2.10 -4.59 18.91
C ASP A 126 3.29 -4.82 19.85
N LEU A 127 4.51 -4.49 19.38
CA LEU A 127 5.73 -4.61 20.18
C LEU A 127 5.78 -3.63 21.37
N MET A 128 5.20 -2.44 21.22
CA MET A 128 5.10 -1.48 22.32
C MET A 128 4.03 -1.88 23.34
N GLY A 129 2.92 -2.48 22.89
CA GLY A 129 1.86 -3.00 23.76
C GLY A 129 2.27 -4.29 24.48
N GLN A 130 3.07 -5.13 23.83
CA GLN A 130 3.59 -6.39 24.38
C GLN A 130 5.12 -6.47 24.19
N PRO A 131 5.88 -5.72 25.01
CA PRO A 131 7.33 -5.73 24.91
C PRO A 131 7.90 -7.12 25.24
N PRO A 132 8.90 -7.62 24.49
CA PRO A 132 9.56 -8.87 24.80
C PRO A 132 10.09 -8.92 26.24
N ALA A 133 10.07 -10.10 26.85
CA ALA A 133 10.37 -10.28 28.28
C ALA A 133 11.70 -9.63 28.73
N ARG A 134 12.74 -9.69 27.88
CA ARG A 134 14.07 -9.11 28.17
C ARG A 134 14.06 -7.58 28.27
N VAL A 135 13.15 -6.91 27.56
CA VAL A 135 13.04 -5.45 27.50
C VAL A 135 11.84 -4.90 28.29
N LYS A 136 10.95 -5.78 28.75
CA LYS A 136 9.76 -5.43 29.56
C LYS A 136 10.09 -4.61 30.81
N GLN A 137 11.24 -4.88 31.44
CA GLN A 137 11.73 -4.11 32.60
C GLN A 137 12.09 -2.64 32.28
N TYR A 138 12.43 -2.35 31.02
CA TYR A 138 12.72 -0.99 30.54
C TYR A 138 11.49 -0.32 29.92
N ALA A 139 10.41 -1.07 29.66
CA ALA A 139 9.19 -0.54 29.05
C ALA A 139 8.48 0.50 29.93
N SER A 140 8.64 0.42 31.26
CA SER A 140 8.13 1.43 32.21
C SER A 140 8.87 2.77 32.10
N SER A 141 10.16 2.77 31.73
CA SER A 141 10.94 4.00 31.50
C SER A 141 10.66 4.67 30.16
N LEU A 142 10.04 3.95 29.21
CA LEU A 142 9.52 4.48 27.96
C LEU A 142 8.18 5.19 28.16
N GLY A 143 7.95 5.90 29.27
CA GLY A 143 6.65 6.50 29.64
C GLY A 143 5.94 7.30 28.53
N ALA A 144 6.67 7.82 27.53
CA ALA A 144 6.12 8.44 26.32
C ALA A 144 5.42 7.45 25.35
N ALA A 145 5.76 6.17 25.38
CA ALA A 145 5.14 5.07 24.63
C ALA A 145 3.73 4.75 25.14
N HIS A 146 3.44 4.95 26.43
CA HIS A 146 2.08 4.85 26.97
C HIS A 146 1.19 6.00 26.50
N THR A 147 1.79 7.17 26.22
CA THR A 147 1.13 8.34 25.61
C THR A 147 0.84 8.13 24.12
N MET A 148 1.51 7.17 23.47
CA MET A 148 1.17 6.70 22.11
C MET A 148 0.11 5.60 22.10
N LYS A 149 -0.69 5.44 23.17
CA LYS A 149 -2.05 4.97 22.95
C LYS A 149 -2.70 5.99 22.01
N GLN A 150 -2.91 5.60 20.75
CA GLN A 150 -4.11 6.01 20.01
C GLN A 150 -5.36 5.46 20.76
N ASN A 151 -5.54 5.87 22.01
CA ASN A 151 -6.85 6.09 22.56
C ASN A 151 -7.15 7.54 22.22
N MET A 152 -7.34 7.83 20.93
CA MET A 152 -8.21 8.93 20.59
C MET A 152 -9.60 8.37 20.88
N PRO A 153 -10.27 8.79 21.98
CA PRO A 153 -11.59 8.26 22.30
C PRO A 153 -12.47 8.34 21.06
N ARG A 154 -13.33 7.33 20.85
CA ARG A 154 -14.37 7.46 19.82
C ARG A 154 -15.07 8.78 20.08
N PHE A 155 -15.20 9.59 19.04
CA PHE A 155 -15.93 10.83 19.12
C PHE A 155 -17.36 10.49 19.52
N THR A 156 -17.74 10.88 20.73
CA THR A 156 -19.05 10.56 21.29
C THR A 156 -20.14 11.35 20.56
N GLU A 157 -21.38 10.90 20.64
CA GLU A 157 -22.54 11.62 20.08
C GLU A 157 -22.59 13.07 20.59
N ARG A 158 -22.25 13.27 21.86
CA ARG A 158 -22.21 14.60 22.48
C ARG A 158 -21.10 15.47 21.89
N GLU A 159 -19.91 14.90 21.69
CA GLU A 159 -18.82 15.62 21.02
C GLU A 159 -19.17 15.97 19.57
N PHE A 160 -19.89 15.10 18.84
CA PHE A 160 -20.41 15.39 17.49
C PHE A 160 -21.37 16.58 17.49
N GLN A 161 -22.27 16.65 18.45
CA GLN A 161 -23.19 17.78 18.60
C GLN A 161 -22.43 19.08 18.90
N SER A 162 -21.46 19.04 19.82
CA SER A 162 -20.61 20.19 20.13
C SER A 162 -19.78 20.65 18.93
N PHE A 163 -19.30 19.70 18.12
CA PHE A 163 -18.54 19.96 16.89
C PHE A 163 -19.39 20.66 15.83
N ILE A 164 -20.60 20.15 15.57
CA ILE A 164 -21.53 20.76 14.60
C ILE A 164 -21.86 22.18 15.04
N ALA A 165 -22.23 22.38 16.31
CA ALA A 165 -22.52 23.71 16.85
C ALA A 165 -21.31 24.66 16.75
N ALA A 166 -20.09 24.19 17.02
CA ALA A 166 -18.88 24.99 16.87
C ALA A 166 -18.61 25.38 15.40
N SER A 167 -18.89 24.48 14.46
CA SER A 167 -18.73 24.75 13.02
C SER A 167 -19.72 25.82 12.52
N GLU A 168 -20.94 25.83 13.03
CA GLU A 168 -21.96 26.85 12.73
C GLU A 168 -21.61 28.23 13.31
N MET A 169 -20.81 28.28 14.37
CA MET A 169 -20.31 29.54 14.96
C MET A 169 -19.13 30.12 14.17
N LEU A 170 -18.47 29.33 13.33
CA LEU A 170 -17.27 29.70 12.57
C LEU A 170 -17.55 29.69 11.06
N THR A 171 -18.45 30.57 10.62
CA THR A 171 -18.90 30.69 9.22
C THR A 171 -18.11 31.68 8.38
N GLY A 172 -17.03 32.27 8.91
CA GLY A 172 -16.20 33.23 8.18
C GLY A 172 -15.35 32.56 7.09
N GLU A 173 -15.09 33.28 5.99
CA GLU A 173 -14.28 32.78 4.86
C GLU A 173 -12.86 32.34 5.30
N GLU A 174 -12.25 33.07 6.24
CA GLU A 174 -10.93 32.71 6.78
C GLU A 174 -10.97 31.42 7.63
N ASP A 175 -12.05 31.19 8.37
CA ASP A 175 -12.20 29.98 9.17
C ASP A 175 -12.42 28.75 8.28
N GLN A 176 -13.24 28.92 7.24
CA GLN A 176 -13.45 27.91 6.21
C GLN A 176 -12.13 27.54 5.51
N LYS A 177 -11.33 28.54 5.12
CA LYS A 177 -10.05 28.31 4.46
C LYS A 177 -9.05 27.55 5.33
N GLU A 178 -8.95 27.85 6.62
CA GLU A 178 -8.03 27.14 7.51
C GLU A 178 -8.53 25.72 7.84
N MET A 179 -9.85 25.52 7.98
CA MET A 179 -10.42 24.18 8.12
C MET A 179 -10.18 23.32 6.88
N LEU A 180 -10.34 23.88 5.67
CA LEU A 180 -10.02 23.21 4.41
C LEU A 180 -8.55 22.80 4.34
N LYS A 181 -7.65 23.70 4.77
CA LYS A 181 -6.22 23.42 4.80
C LYS A 181 -5.88 22.29 5.78
N ILE A 182 -6.50 22.23 6.96
CA ILE A 182 -6.33 21.11 7.90
C ILE A 182 -6.77 19.79 7.25
N ILE A 183 -7.87 19.81 6.50
CA ILE A 183 -8.38 18.62 5.80
C ILE A 183 -7.43 18.20 4.68
N ASP A 184 -6.96 19.14 3.86
CA ASP A 184 -5.99 18.87 2.78
C ASP A 184 -4.66 18.32 3.32
N GLU A 185 -4.16 18.86 4.43
CA GLU A 185 -2.93 18.39 5.07
C GLU A 185 -3.07 16.99 5.70
N MET A 186 -4.25 16.65 6.24
CA MET A 186 -4.46 15.41 6.99
C MET A 186 -5.11 14.28 6.18
N GLN A 187 -5.91 14.63 5.18
CA GLN A 187 -6.68 13.73 4.32
C GLN A 187 -6.81 14.30 2.90
N PRO A 188 -5.71 14.37 2.14
CA PRO A 188 -5.70 14.93 0.79
C PRO A 188 -6.58 14.16 -0.22
N GLU A 189 -7.03 12.95 0.12
CA GLU A 189 -7.97 12.17 -0.68
C GLU A 189 -9.41 12.68 -0.65
N ILE A 190 -9.76 13.54 0.31
CA ILE A 190 -11.08 14.16 0.40
C ILE A 190 -11.03 15.47 -0.36
N ASP A 191 -11.57 15.50 -1.59
CA ASP A 191 -11.82 16.75 -2.31
C ASP A 191 -12.90 17.54 -1.57
N PRO A 192 -12.56 18.67 -0.92
CA PRO A 192 -13.48 19.33 -0.03
C PRO A 192 -14.42 20.31 -0.75
N GLY A 193 -14.28 20.47 -2.08
CA GLY A 193 -15.10 21.39 -2.88
C GLY A 193 -14.77 22.87 -2.63
N THR A 194 -15.01 23.72 -3.63
CA THR A 194 -14.48 25.09 -3.67
C THR A 194 -15.43 26.20 -3.22
N ALA A 195 -16.67 25.90 -2.79
CA ALA A 195 -17.68 26.95 -2.59
C ALA A 195 -18.53 26.83 -1.33
N GLU A 196 -18.93 25.63 -0.91
CA GLU A 196 -19.66 25.41 0.34
C GLU A 196 -19.19 24.08 0.91
N ILE A 197 -18.62 24.12 2.11
CA ILE A 197 -18.10 22.96 2.80
C ILE A 197 -19.28 22.11 3.31
N HIS A 198 -19.89 21.32 2.43
CA HIS A 198 -20.74 20.21 2.84
C HIS A 198 -19.85 19.03 3.24
N LEU A 199 -19.18 19.16 4.40
CA LEU A 199 -18.34 18.11 4.95
C LEU A 199 -19.21 16.96 5.46
N ASP A 200 -19.10 15.82 4.78
CA ASP A 200 -19.61 14.56 5.30
C ASP A 200 -18.70 14.08 6.43
N LEU A 201 -19.11 14.35 7.67
CA LEU A 201 -18.38 13.99 8.89
C LEU A 201 -18.11 12.48 9.01
N THR A 202 -18.88 11.63 8.31
CA THR A 202 -18.68 10.18 8.31
C THR A 202 -17.44 9.75 7.51
N LYS A 203 -16.93 10.63 6.65
CA LYS A 203 -15.74 10.39 5.82
C LYS A 203 -14.45 10.90 6.44
N LEU A 204 -14.54 11.68 7.52
CA LEU A 204 -13.37 12.20 8.22
C LEU A 204 -12.76 11.16 9.15
N SER A 205 -11.43 11.09 9.13
CA SER A 205 -10.66 10.28 10.08
C SER A 205 -10.72 10.89 11.48
N LEU A 206 -10.63 10.07 12.52
CA LEU A 206 -10.57 10.54 13.91
C LEU A 206 -9.47 11.60 14.12
N PRO A 207 -8.23 11.44 13.62
CA PRO A 207 -7.21 12.49 13.70
C PRO A 207 -7.67 13.83 13.12
N THR A 208 -8.32 13.83 11.96
CA THR A 208 -8.83 15.05 11.31
C THR A 208 -9.93 15.71 12.14
N LEU A 209 -10.85 14.92 12.69
CA LEU A 209 -11.92 15.43 13.57
C LEU A 209 -11.35 16.12 14.82
N TYR A 210 -10.32 15.54 15.43
CA TYR A 210 -9.68 16.14 16.60
C TYR A 210 -8.89 17.40 16.25
N ALA A 211 -8.18 17.42 15.12
CA ALA A 211 -7.47 18.61 14.66
C ALA A 211 -8.43 19.77 14.36
N LEU A 212 -9.54 19.49 13.68
CA LEU A 212 -10.60 20.46 13.42
C LEU A 212 -11.23 20.96 14.74
N ARG A 213 -11.55 20.04 15.67
CA ARG A 213 -12.07 20.40 16.99
C ARG A 213 -11.14 21.34 17.75
N ASP A 214 -9.84 21.01 17.79
CA ASP A 214 -8.85 21.78 18.53
C ASP A 214 -8.63 23.16 17.91
N TYR A 215 -8.67 23.26 16.57
CA TYR A 215 -8.72 24.52 15.84
C TYR A 215 -9.95 25.34 16.24
N MET A 216 -11.16 24.77 16.12
CA MET A 216 -12.42 25.48 16.42
C MET A 216 -12.47 25.97 17.87
N ARG A 217 -12.02 25.14 18.83
CA ARG A 217 -11.90 25.51 20.24
C ARG A 217 -10.98 26.71 20.43
N THR A 218 -9.77 26.64 19.88
CA THR A 218 -8.77 27.71 20.01
C THR A 218 -9.27 29.01 19.38
N THR A 219 -9.94 28.92 18.23
CA THR A 219 -10.47 30.09 17.52
C THR A 219 -11.63 30.74 18.26
N LEU A 220 -12.57 29.94 18.79
CA LEU A 220 -13.67 30.45 19.61
C LEU A 220 -13.16 31.12 20.89
N GLU A 221 -12.21 30.50 21.59
CA GLU A 221 -11.61 31.04 22.81
C GLU A 221 -10.92 32.39 22.54
N LYS A 222 -10.18 32.52 21.43
CA LYS A 222 -9.57 33.79 20.99
C LYS A 222 -10.61 34.88 20.70
N ARG A 223 -11.80 34.50 20.23
CA ARG A 223 -12.92 35.41 19.97
C ARG A 223 -13.78 35.67 21.22
N GLY A 224 -13.35 35.20 22.39
CA GLY A 224 -14.08 35.37 23.66
C GLY A 224 -15.33 34.50 23.77
N SER A 225 -15.51 33.52 22.88
CA SER A 225 -16.62 32.57 22.88
C SER A 225 -16.16 31.21 23.42
N LYS A 226 -17.03 30.46 24.09
CA LYS A 226 -16.70 29.11 24.57
C LYS A 226 -17.03 28.06 23.51
N TYR A 227 -16.24 27.00 23.48
CA TYR A 227 -16.59 25.79 22.71
C TYR A 227 -17.84 25.14 23.33
N PRO A 228 -18.84 24.72 22.54
CA PRO A 228 -20.06 24.09 23.05
C PRO A 228 -19.78 22.80 23.84
N GLU A 229 -20.52 22.56 24.94
CA GLU A 229 -20.39 21.36 25.81
C GLU A 229 -21.60 20.41 25.71
#